data_AF-A0A944C916-F1
#
_entry.id   AF-A0A944C916-F1
#
_cell.length_a   1.000
_cell.length_b   1.000
_cell.length_c   1.000
_cell.angle_alpha   90.00
_cell.angle_beta   90.00
_cell.angle_gamma   90.00
#
_symmetry.space_group_name_H-M   'P 1'
#
loop_
_entity.id
_entity.type
_entity.pdbx_description
1 polymer ?
#
loop_
_entity_poly.entity_id
_entity_poly.type
_entity_poly.pdbx_seq_one_letter_code
_entity_poly.pdbx_strand_id
1 'polypeptide(L)'
;VTPFVTIMVGCLLSYAVAPGIGAAASSLGGLIMWATEQQPLTKGVLVSVIVGVALTLPISSAAICAAQGLTGLAGGAAVAGCCAQMVGFAVMSFKENRWGGLVSQGLGTSMLQMGNIVRNPRIWIAPTLASAITGPLATCVFGLRMDGAAISSGMGTCGMVGPIGVYTGWLADIEAGVMTQITAFDWAGLLLVCIVLPAVLSWAFGQLLRRIGWIKEGDLTLESADKLAAKGD
;
A
#
# COMPACT_ATOMS: atom_id res chain seq x y z
N VAL A 1 -9.52 -15.40 -38.85
CA VAL A 1 -8.18 -15.07 -38.27
C VAL A 1 -8.39 -14.35 -36.93
N THR A 2 -9.11 -14.98 -36.00
CA THR A 2 -10.11 -14.21 -35.23
C THR A 2 -10.05 -14.32 -33.69
N PRO A 3 -9.65 -15.44 -33.06
CA PRO A 3 -9.22 -15.40 -31.63
C PRO A 3 -7.86 -16.07 -31.38
N PHE A 4 -7.51 -17.09 -32.17
CA PHE A 4 -6.29 -17.88 -31.97
C PHE A 4 -5.03 -17.06 -32.24
N VAL A 5 -5.01 -16.29 -33.33
CA VAL A 5 -3.86 -15.46 -33.71
C VAL A 5 -3.65 -14.33 -32.69
N THR A 6 -4.73 -13.70 -32.20
CA THR A 6 -4.63 -12.66 -31.17
C THR A 6 -4.11 -13.20 -29.83
N ILE A 7 -4.55 -14.39 -29.41
CA ILE A 7 -4.03 -15.04 -28.18
C ILE A 7 -2.57 -15.44 -28.39
N MET A 8 -2.21 -16.05 -29.52
CA MET A 8 -0.84 -16.47 -29.78
C MET A 8 0.13 -15.28 -29.87
N VAL A 9 -0.26 -14.21 -30.56
CA VAL A 9 0.54 -12.98 -30.62
C VAL A 9 0.66 -12.34 -29.24
N GLY A 10 -0.42 -12.27 -28.47
CA GLY A 10 -0.40 -11.79 -27.08
C GLY A 10 0.49 -12.62 -26.16
N CYS A 11 0.43 -13.96 -26.26
CA CYS A 11 1.28 -14.87 -25.50
C CYS A 11 2.76 -14.73 -25.88
N LEU A 12 3.08 -14.64 -27.19
CA LEU A 12 4.46 -14.47 -27.67
C LEU A 12 5.05 -13.12 -27.23
N LEU A 13 4.27 -12.04 -27.35
CA LEU A 13 4.66 -10.71 -26.83
C LEU A 13 4.86 -10.73 -25.32
N SER A 14 3.95 -11.37 -24.58
CA SER A 14 4.07 -11.52 -23.14
C SER A 14 5.32 -12.30 -22.77
N TYR A 15 5.62 -13.38 -23.50
CA TYR A 15 6.84 -14.17 -23.27
C TYR A 15 8.12 -13.36 -23.54
N ALA A 16 8.12 -12.47 -24.52
CA ALA A 16 9.25 -11.59 -24.81
C ALA A 16 9.44 -10.49 -23.75
N VAL A 17 8.35 -9.93 -23.19
CA VAL A 17 8.40 -8.81 -22.24
C VAL A 17 8.48 -9.29 -20.77
N ALA A 18 7.90 -10.45 -20.46
CA ALA A 18 7.90 -11.07 -19.13
C ALA A 18 9.29 -11.14 -18.45
N PRO A 19 10.39 -11.53 -19.12
CA PRO A 19 11.69 -11.59 -18.46
C PRO A 19 12.18 -10.21 -17.97
N GLY A 20 11.89 -9.13 -18.70
CA GLY A 20 12.26 -7.78 -18.28
C GLY A 20 11.51 -7.32 -17.03
N ILE A 21 10.19 -7.56 -16.98
CA ILE A 21 9.36 -7.25 -15.82
C ILE A 21 9.74 -8.15 -14.63
N GLY A 22 9.99 -9.43 -14.89
CA GLY A 22 10.42 -10.40 -13.89
C GLY A 22 11.76 -10.04 -13.25
N ALA A 23 12.74 -9.57 -14.03
CA ALA A 23 14.02 -9.10 -13.51
C ALA A 23 13.87 -7.83 -12.64
N ALA A 24 13.00 -6.90 -13.03
CA ALA A 24 12.69 -5.74 -12.21
C ALA A 24 12.02 -6.16 -10.88
N ALA A 25 11.03 -7.05 -10.94
CA ALA A 25 10.35 -7.57 -9.75
C ALA A 25 11.29 -8.36 -8.82
N SER A 26 12.23 -9.14 -9.36
CA SER A 26 13.21 -9.88 -8.56
C SER A 26 14.21 -8.94 -7.89
N SER A 27 14.62 -7.85 -8.56
CA SER A 27 15.48 -6.83 -7.94
C SER A 27 14.80 -6.13 -6.76
N LEU A 28 13.51 -5.80 -6.90
CA LEU A 28 12.70 -5.25 -5.82
C LEU A 28 12.55 -6.26 -4.66
N GLY A 29 12.33 -7.53 -4.98
CA GLY A 29 12.30 -8.60 -3.99
C GLY A 29 13.60 -8.72 -3.20
N GLY A 30 14.74 -8.67 -3.89
CA GLY A 30 16.07 -8.68 -3.26
C GLY A 30 16.30 -7.47 -2.35
N LEU A 31 15.86 -6.28 -2.77
CA LEU A 31 15.91 -5.08 -1.94
C LEU A 31 15.04 -5.21 -0.68
N ILE A 32 13.86 -5.81 -0.79
CA ILE A 32 12.99 -6.05 0.37
C ILE A 32 13.65 -7.05 1.32
N MET A 33 14.19 -8.17 0.82
CA MET A 33 14.93 -9.13 1.65
C MET A 33 16.08 -8.46 2.40
N TRP A 34 16.91 -7.68 1.70
CA TRP A 34 17.98 -6.91 2.34
C TRP A 34 17.44 -5.95 3.41
N ALA A 35 16.31 -5.28 3.15
CA ALA A 35 15.65 -4.42 4.14
C ALA A 35 15.13 -5.21 5.35
N THR A 36 14.68 -6.45 5.16
CA THR A 36 14.22 -7.31 6.27
C THR A 36 15.33 -7.81 7.19
N GLU A 37 16.58 -7.81 6.74
CA GLU A 37 17.74 -8.18 7.56
C GLU A 37 18.22 -7.03 8.47
N GLN A 38 17.80 -5.79 8.19
CA GLN A 38 18.19 -4.62 8.96
C GLN A 38 17.54 -4.57 10.35
N GLN A 39 18.07 -3.69 11.21
CA GLN A 39 17.50 -3.37 12.53
C GLN A 39 16.02 -2.94 12.42
N PRO A 40 15.18 -3.19 13.44
CA PRO A 40 13.72 -3.03 13.36
C PRO A 40 13.24 -1.61 12.95
N LEU A 41 14.00 -0.57 13.30
CA LEU A 41 13.70 0.82 12.90
C LEU A 41 13.96 1.02 11.40
N THR A 42 15.15 0.65 10.93
CA THR A 42 15.55 0.76 9.52
C THR A 42 14.71 -0.16 8.63
N LYS A 43 14.44 -1.38 9.09
CA LYS A 43 13.50 -2.33 8.47
C LYS A 43 12.13 -1.72 8.31
N GLY A 44 11.62 -1.10 9.38
CA GLY A 44 10.33 -0.42 9.40
C GLY A 44 10.22 0.64 8.32
N VAL A 45 11.21 1.55 8.22
CA VAL A 45 11.22 2.61 7.20
C VAL A 45 11.31 2.02 5.79
N LEU A 46 12.28 1.15 5.55
CA LEU A 46 12.59 0.68 4.20
C LEU A 46 11.46 -0.19 3.64
N VAL A 47 10.99 -1.17 4.41
CA VAL A 47 9.94 -2.09 3.96
C VAL A 47 8.62 -1.34 3.77
N SER A 48 8.25 -0.43 4.68
CA SER A 48 7.00 0.32 4.53
C SER A 48 7.01 1.24 3.31
N VAL A 49 8.14 1.90 3.03
CA VAL A 49 8.29 2.77 1.86
C VAL A 49 8.29 1.96 0.59
N ILE A 50 9.13 0.92 0.48
CA ILE A 50 9.27 0.12 -0.75
C ILE A 50 7.94 -0.56 -1.09
N VAL A 51 7.31 -1.25 -0.12
CA VAL A 51 6.06 -1.98 -0.38
C VAL A 51 4.88 -1.02 -0.58
N GLY A 52 4.82 0.09 0.17
CA GLY A 52 3.80 1.12 -0.05
C GLY A 52 3.90 1.75 -1.44
N VAL A 53 5.11 2.05 -1.89
CA VAL A 53 5.37 2.54 -3.25
C VAL A 53 4.96 1.49 -4.29
N ALA A 54 5.35 0.23 -4.09
CA ALA A 54 4.98 -0.86 -4.99
C ALA A 54 3.45 -1.01 -5.12
N LEU A 55 2.69 -0.80 -4.04
CA LEU A 55 1.21 -0.88 -4.05
C LEU A 55 0.57 0.18 -4.95
N THR A 56 1.15 1.39 -5.00
CA THR A 56 0.63 2.49 -5.85
C THR A 56 1.02 2.35 -7.32
N LEU A 57 2.14 1.69 -7.59
CA LEU A 57 2.60 1.40 -8.95
C LEU A 57 1.77 0.25 -9.55
N PRO A 58 1.76 0.08 -10.90
CA PRO A 58 1.15 -1.07 -11.57
C PRO A 58 1.97 -2.36 -11.36
N ILE A 59 2.43 -2.59 -10.14
CA ILE A 59 3.22 -3.72 -9.68
C ILE A 59 2.42 -4.36 -8.54
N SER A 60 2.21 -5.67 -8.59
CA SER A 60 1.45 -6.35 -7.54
C SER A 60 2.30 -6.49 -6.26
N SER A 61 2.18 -5.52 -5.35
CA SER A 61 2.80 -5.57 -4.01
C SER A 61 2.41 -6.83 -3.24
N ALA A 62 1.13 -7.23 -3.34
CA ALA A 62 0.62 -8.46 -2.75
C ALA A 62 1.32 -9.71 -3.29
N ALA A 63 1.57 -9.79 -4.59
CA ALA A 63 2.30 -10.91 -5.19
C ALA A 63 3.78 -10.93 -4.77
N ILE A 64 4.43 -9.76 -4.67
CA ILE A 64 5.81 -9.66 -4.15
C ILE A 64 5.86 -10.13 -2.70
N CYS A 65 4.91 -9.68 -1.87
CA CYS A 65 4.85 -10.08 -0.47
C CYS A 65 4.59 -11.58 -0.30
N ALA A 66 3.76 -12.17 -1.17
CA ALA A 66 3.55 -13.61 -1.24
C ALA A 66 4.81 -14.37 -1.63
N ALA A 67 5.49 -13.91 -2.69
CA ALA A 67 6.67 -14.57 -3.24
C ALA A 67 7.87 -14.55 -2.27
N GLN A 68 8.01 -13.49 -1.48
CA GLN A 68 9.07 -13.34 -0.49
C GLN A 68 8.66 -13.81 0.92
N GLY A 69 7.40 -14.22 1.12
CA GLY A 69 6.92 -14.66 2.43
C GLY A 69 7.01 -13.58 3.51
N LEU A 70 6.67 -12.32 3.20
CA LEU A 70 6.73 -11.22 4.16
C LEU A 70 5.71 -11.40 5.29
N THR A 71 6.15 -12.03 6.37
CA THR A 71 5.40 -12.23 7.61
C THR A 71 6.12 -11.61 8.81
N GLY A 72 5.57 -11.77 10.01
CA GLY A 72 6.11 -11.21 11.25
C GLY A 72 6.19 -9.67 11.22
N LEU A 73 7.23 -9.11 11.85
CA LEU A 73 7.45 -7.66 11.93
C LEU A 73 7.65 -7.00 10.56
N ALA A 74 8.24 -7.71 9.60
CA ALA A 74 8.43 -7.17 8.25
C ALA A 74 7.08 -7.04 7.52
N GLY A 75 6.21 -8.06 7.64
CA GLY A 75 4.85 -7.98 7.12
C GLY A 75 4.00 -6.90 7.84
N GLY A 76 4.24 -6.66 9.13
CA GLY A 76 3.66 -5.55 9.89
C GLY A 76 4.08 -4.16 9.38
N ALA A 77 5.37 -3.99 9.04
CA ALA A 77 5.86 -2.77 8.39
C ALA A 77 5.24 -2.56 7.00
N ALA A 78 5.14 -3.65 6.22
CA ALA A 78 4.58 -3.63 4.87
C ALA A 78 3.10 -3.21 4.89
N VAL A 79 2.27 -3.80 5.77
CA VAL A 79 0.86 -3.42 5.88
C VAL A 79 0.71 -1.97 6.34
N ALA A 80 1.52 -1.50 7.29
CA ALA A 80 1.52 -0.10 7.74
C ALA A 80 1.84 0.87 6.60
N GLY A 81 2.81 0.52 5.74
CA GLY A 81 3.18 1.34 4.59
C GLY A 81 2.11 1.35 3.49
N CYS A 82 1.51 0.19 3.22
CA CYS A 82 0.39 0.05 2.29
C CYS A 82 -0.84 0.84 2.74
N CYS A 83 -1.20 0.73 4.01
CA CYS A 83 -2.28 1.52 4.62
C CYS A 83 -1.99 3.02 4.57
N ALA A 84 -0.73 3.42 4.79
CA ALA A 84 -0.32 4.82 4.70
C ALA A 84 -0.56 5.42 3.30
N GLN A 85 -0.29 4.66 2.25
CA GLN A 85 -0.54 5.10 0.88
C GLN A 85 -2.04 5.20 0.58
N MET A 86 -2.80 4.16 0.90
CA MET A 86 -4.24 4.12 0.61
C MET A 86 -5.02 5.17 1.38
N VAL A 87 -4.89 5.20 2.71
CA VAL A 87 -5.57 6.18 3.57
C VAL A 87 -5.01 7.57 3.34
N GLY A 88 -3.70 7.68 3.07
CA GLY A 88 -3.07 8.97 2.78
C GLY A 88 -3.64 9.64 1.53
N PHE A 89 -3.74 8.90 0.42
CA PHE A 89 -4.39 9.40 -0.79
C PHE A 89 -5.88 9.69 -0.59
N ALA A 90 -6.60 8.81 0.12
CA ALA A 90 -8.02 8.98 0.42
C ALA A 90 -8.30 10.28 1.18
N VAL A 91 -7.50 10.60 2.20
CA VAL A 91 -7.67 11.80 3.03
C VAL A 91 -7.22 13.06 2.31
N MET A 92 -6.09 13.01 1.61
CA MET A 92 -5.62 14.16 0.82
C MET A 92 -6.58 14.54 -0.31
N SER A 93 -7.23 13.54 -0.91
CA SER A 93 -8.16 13.73 -2.02
C SER A 93 -9.61 13.95 -1.58
N PHE A 94 -9.91 13.94 -0.27
CA PHE A 94 -11.26 14.06 0.27
C PHE A 94 -11.97 15.36 -0.16
N LYS A 95 -11.24 16.47 -0.26
CA LYS A 95 -11.82 17.75 -0.72
C LYS A 95 -12.37 17.67 -2.15
N GLU A 96 -11.72 16.86 -3.00
CA GLU A 96 -11.97 16.80 -4.44
C GLU A 96 -12.94 15.65 -4.78
N ASN A 97 -12.79 14.51 -4.13
CA ASN A 97 -13.53 13.29 -4.44
C ASN A 97 -14.59 12.91 -3.39
N ARG A 98 -14.65 13.64 -2.28
CA ARG A 98 -15.58 13.43 -1.15
C ARG A 98 -15.57 11.96 -0.67
N TRP A 99 -16.73 11.49 -0.22
CA TRP A 99 -16.94 10.13 0.28
C TRP A 99 -16.67 9.04 -0.77
N GLY A 100 -16.96 9.30 -2.05
CA GLY A 100 -16.68 8.35 -3.14
C GLY A 100 -15.18 8.09 -3.31
N GLY A 101 -14.36 9.15 -3.23
CA GLY A 101 -12.89 9.02 -3.26
C GLY A 101 -12.33 8.32 -2.03
N LEU A 102 -12.90 8.61 -0.86
CA LEU A 102 -12.45 8.01 0.39
C LEU A 102 -12.67 6.50 0.41
N VAL A 103 -13.85 6.04 -0.02
CA VAL A 103 -14.16 4.60 -0.10
C VAL A 103 -13.36 3.94 -1.23
N SER A 104 -13.30 4.55 -2.42
CA SER A 104 -12.60 3.94 -3.57
C SER A 104 -11.09 3.83 -3.39
N GLN A 105 -10.43 4.80 -2.75
CA GLN A 105 -8.99 4.76 -2.52
C GLN A 105 -8.65 4.08 -1.20
N GLY A 106 -9.43 4.36 -0.16
CA GLY A 106 -9.19 3.85 1.19
C GLY A 106 -9.57 2.39 1.33
N LEU A 107 -10.70 1.94 0.78
CA LEU A 107 -11.11 0.53 0.82
C LEU A 107 -10.88 -0.20 -0.51
N GLY A 108 -10.76 0.52 -1.62
CA GLY A 108 -10.47 -0.07 -2.94
C GLY A 108 -8.97 -0.21 -3.17
N THR A 109 -8.35 0.76 -3.84
CA THR A 109 -6.90 0.76 -4.12
C THR A 109 -6.38 2.18 -4.38
N SER A 110 -5.16 2.50 -3.94
CA SER A 110 -4.49 3.76 -4.32
C SER A 110 -3.93 3.75 -5.75
N MET A 111 -3.95 2.61 -6.44
CA MET A 111 -3.61 2.55 -7.87
C MET A 111 -4.50 3.46 -8.72
N LEU A 112 -5.70 3.82 -8.24
CA LEU A 112 -6.59 4.81 -8.85
C LEU A 112 -5.93 6.19 -9.01
N GLN A 113 -4.94 6.53 -8.18
CA GLN A 113 -4.20 7.78 -8.25
C GLN A 113 -3.01 7.72 -9.21
N MET A 114 -2.70 6.57 -9.81
CA MET A 114 -1.51 6.44 -10.68
C MET A 114 -1.56 7.39 -11.89
N GLY A 115 -2.74 7.58 -12.50
CA GLY A 115 -2.92 8.55 -13.59
C GLY A 115 -2.59 10.00 -13.16
N ASN A 116 -2.88 10.34 -11.90
CA ASN A 116 -2.54 11.63 -11.32
C ASN A 116 -1.06 11.72 -10.94
N ILE A 117 -0.46 10.64 -10.44
CA ILE A 117 0.97 10.58 -10.10
C ILE A 117 1.81 10.79 -11.36
N VAL A 118 1.42 10.23 -12.50
CA VAL A 118 2.11 10.44 -13.78
C VAL A 118 2.07 11.91 -14.21
N ARG A 119 0.98 12.63 -13.94
CA ARG A 119 0.83 14.06 -14.25
C ARG A 119 1.61 14.95 -13.28
N ASN A 120 1.52 14.65 -11.98
CA ASN A 120 2.25 15.37 -10.93
C ASN A 120 2.82 14.37 -9.90
N PRO A 121 4.07 13.90 -10.06
CA PRO A 121 4.69 12.93 -9.15
C PRO A 121 4.80 13.43 -7.70
N ARG A 122 4.69 14.74 -7.48
CA ARG A 122 4.84 15.36 -6.16
C ARG A 122 3.70 15.01 -5.21
N ILE A 123 2.53 14.61 -5.73
CA ILE A 123 1.39 14.19 -4.90
C ILE A 123 1.71 12.94 -4.06
N TRP A 124 2.66 12.13 -4.53
CA TRP A 124 3.06 10.87 -3.89
C TRP A 124 4.02 11.06 -2.70
N ILE A 125 4.60 12.25 -2.56
CA ILE A 125 5.56 12.55 -1.49
C ILE A 125 4.91 12.48 -0.12
N ALA A 126 3.74 13.11 0.07
CA ALA A 126 3.02 13.10 1.35
C ALA A 126 2.74 11.68 1.89
N PRO A 127 2.12 10.77 1.11
CA PRO A 127 1.78 9.44 1.62
C PRO A 127 3.02 8.55 1.76
N THR A 128 4.08 8.78 0.98
CA THR A 128 5.37 8.09 1.15
C THR A 128 6.12 8.56 2.40
N LEU A 129 6.04 9.85 2.74
CA LEU A 129 6.57 10.35 4.01
C LEU A 129 5.76 9.82 5.20
N ALA A 130 4.44 9.73 5.05
CA ALA A 130 3.59 9.09 6.07
C ALA A 130 3.98 7.62 6.26
N SER A 131 4.21 6.85 5.17
CA SER A 131 4.62 5.44 5.27
C SER A 131 5.99 5.27 5.94
N ALA A 132 6.94 6.17 5.66
CA ALA A 132 8.25 6.17 6.29
C ALA A 132 8.19 6.34 7.81
N ILE A 133 7.16 7.01 8.33
CA ILE A 133 6.95 7.23 9.76
C ILE A 133 6.10 6.11 10.38
N THR A 134 5.03 5.68 9.70
CA THR A 134 4.14 4.64 10.24
C THR A 134 4.80 3.27 10.28
N GLY A 135 5.72 2.97 9.36
CA GLY A 135 6.47 1.71 9.33
C GLY A 135 7.26 1.43 10.63
N PRO A 136 8.18 2.32 11.05
CA PRO A 136 8.90 2.18 12.31
C PRO A 136 8.00 2.21 13.55
N LEU A 137 6.92 2.99 13.53
CA LEU A 137 5.95 2.98 14.63
C LEU A 137 5.27 1.62 14.74
N ALA A 138 4.91 1.01 13.61
CA ALA A 138 4.35 -0.34 13.56
C ALA A 138 5.33 -1.37 14.13
N THR A 139 6.61 -1.33 13.73
CA THR A 139 7.58 -2.36 14.13
C THR A 139 8.21 -2.14 15.51
N CYS A 140 8.55 -0.91 15.88
CA CYS A 140 9.31 -0.61 17.10
C CYS A 140 8.42 -0.24 18.29
N VAL A 141 7.28 0.42 18.08
CA VAL A 141 6.41 0.90 19.16
C VAL A 141 5.29 -0.08 19.43
N PHE A 142 4.56 -0.48 18.38
CA PHE A 142 3.43 -1.38 18.51
C PHE A 142 3.79 -2.86 18.33
N GLY A 143 5.00 -3.15 17.84
CA GLY A 143 5.44 -4.53 17.59
C GLY A 143 4.48 -5.31 16.68
N LEU A 144 3.83 -4.62 15.75
CA LEU A 144 2.75 -5.17 14.93
C LEU A 144 3.32 -6.22 13.98
N ARG A 145 2.76 -7.43 14.04
CA ARG A 145 3.19 -8.57 13.24
C ARG A 145 2.08 -9.01 12.29
N MET A 146 2.48 -9.47 11.12
CA MET A 146 1.59 -10.11 10.15
C MET A 146 1.98 -11.58 10.07
N ASP A 147 1.42 -12.39 10.95
CA ASP A 147 1.67 -13.84 10.99
C ASP A 147 0.56 -14.65 10.26
N GLY A 148 -0.39 -13.95 9.63
CA GLY A 148 -1.36 -14.52 8.69
C GLY A 148 -0.77 -14.73 7.28
N ALA A 149 -1.63 -14.76 6.26
CA ALA A 149 -1.19 -14.93 4.87
C ALA A 149 -0.28 -13.78 4.42
N ALA A 150 0.91 -14.11 3.89
CA ALA A 150 1.89 -13.11 3.45
C ALA A 150 1.34 -12.13 2.39
N ILE A 151 0.37 -12.57 1.57
CA ILE A 151 -0.36 -11.71 0.61
C ILE A 151 -0.99 -10.50 1.31
N SER A 152 -1.53 -10.68 2.52
CA SER A 152 -2.23 -9.63 3.25
C SER A 152 -1.33 -8.46 3.61
N SER A 153 -0.02 -8.69 3.76
CA SER A 153 0.94 -7.63 4.08
C SER A 153 1.07 -6.58 2.95
N GLY A 154 0.83 -6.99 1.71
CA GLY A 154 0.91 -6.13 0.52
C GLY A 154 -0.42 -5.53 0.06
N MET A 155 -1.52 -5.76 0.78
CA MET A 155 -2.87 -5.32 0.40
C MET A 155 -3.33 -4.04 1.14
N GLY A 156 -2.67 -3.64 2.22
CA GLY A 156 -3.06 -2.44 2.99
C GLY A 156 -4.51 -2.48 3.44
N THR A 157 -5.24 -1.38 3.25
CA THR A 157 -6.67 -1.28 3.60
C THR A 157 -7.61 -1.78 2.50
N CYS A 158 -7.10 -2.33 1.37
CA CYS A 158 -7.92 -2.92 0.31
C CYS A 158 -8.84 -3.99 0.90
N GLY A 159 -10.16 -3.79 0.86
CA GLY A 159 -11.14 -4.72 1.44
C GLY A 159 -10.92 -5.05 2.91
N MET A 160 -10.15 -4.23 3.65
CA MET A 160 -9.65 -4.51 4.99
C MET A 160 -8.77 -5.77 5.10
N VAL A 161 -8.22 -6.27 3.98
CA VAL A 161 -7.43 -7.51 3.93
C VAL A 161 -6.16 -7.42 4.79
N GLY A 162 -5.49 -6.27 4.84
CA GLY A 162 -4.34 -6.06 5.73
C GLY A 162 -4.72 -6.17 7.20
N PRO A 163 -5.66 -5.35 7.71
CA PRO A 163 -6.14 -5.46 9.09
C PRO A 163 -6.68 -6.85 9.46
N ILE A 164 -7.44 -7.48 8.57
CA ILE A 164 -7.94 -8.85 8.78
C ILE A 164 -6.76 -9.84 8.85
N GLY A 165 -5.76 -9.69 8.00
CA GLY A 165 -4.55 -10.52 8.03
C GLY A 165 -3.80 -10.43 9.36
N VAL A 166 -3.66 -9.22 9.91
CA VAL A 166 -3.03 -9.01 11.23
C VAL A 166 -3.83 -9.70 12.33
N TYR A 167 -5.16 -9.53 12.31
CA TYR A 167 -6.05 -10.19 13.26
C TYR A 167 -5.97 -11.72 13.18
N THR A 168 -5.96 -12.30 11.97
CA THR A 168 -5.78 -13.75 11.79
C THR A 168 -4.40 -14.23 12.26
N GLY A 169 -3.38 -13.37 12.15
CA GLY A 169 -2.04 -13.65 12.70
C GLY A 169 -2.08 -13.73 14.23
N TRP A 170 -2.76 -12.80 14.91
CA TRP A 170 -2.93 -12.87 16.36
C TRP A 170 -3.67 -14.13 16.82
N LEU A 171 -4.68 -14.59 16.07
CA LEU A 171 -5.35 -15.85 16.36
C LEU A 171 -4.39 -17.04 16.24
N ALA A 172 -3.56 -17.07 15.19
CA ALA A 172 -2.55 -18.11 15.01
C ALA A 172 -1.48 -18.08 16.12
N ASP A 173 -1.06 -16.89 16.57
CA ASP A 173 -0.13 -16.73 17.69
C ASP A 173 -0.71 -17.20 19.02
N ILE A 174 -2.04 -17.08 19.19
CA ILE A 174 -2.75 -17.63 20.36
C ILE A 174 -2.79 -19.16 20.30
N GLU A 175 -3.09 -19.74 19.14
CA GLU A 175 -3.05 -21.19 18.95
C GLU A 175 -1.63 -21.77 19.13
N ALA A 176 -0.60 -21.02 18.73
CA ALA A 176 0.80 -21.39 18.90
C ALA A 176 1.32 -21.14 20.34
N GLY A 177 0.52 -20.56 21.23
CA GLY A 177 0.90 -20.25 22.62
C GLY A 177 1.92 -19.11 22.76
N VAL A 178 2.13 -18.34 21.69
CA VAL A 178 3.02 -17.16 21.68
C VAL A 178 2.33 -15.95 22.31
N MET A 179 1.01 -15.83 22.13
CA MET A 179 0.16 -14.85 22.79
C MET A 179 -0.94 -15.52 23.61
N THR A 180 -1.27 -14.96 24.77
CA THR A 180 -2.33 -15.50 25.64
C THR A 180 -3.68 -14.85 25.41
N GLN A 181 -3.70 -13.60 24.93
CA GLN A 181 -4.90 -12.82 24.66
C GLN A 181 -4.58 -11.64 23.73
N ILE A 182 -5.55 -11.24 22.91
CA ILE A 182 -5.47 -10.00 22.13
C ILE A 182 -5.77 -8.84 23.09
N THR A 183 -4.82 -7.94 23.27
CA THR A 183 -4.98 -6.82 24.21
C THR A 183 -5.64 -5.61 23.54
N ALA A 184 -6.18 -4.70 24.35
CA ALA A 184 -6.69 -3.42 23.85
C ALA A 184 -5.58 -2.56 23.19
N PHE A 185 -4.31 -2.79 23.56
CA PHE A 185 -3.16 -2.13 22.96
C PHE A 185 -2.93 -2.58 21.51
N ASP A 186 -3.14 -3.86 21.21
CA ASP A 186 -2.99 -4.42 19.86
C ASP A 186 -4.03 -3.81 18.90
N TRP A 187 -5.29 -3.76 19.33
CA TRP A 187 -6.37 -3.10 18.58
C TRP A 187 -6.14 -1.60 18.39
N ALA A 188 -5.68 -0.92 19.44
CA ALA A 188 -5.32 0.49 19.36
C ALA A 188 -4.16 0.72 18.39
N GLY A 189 -3.13 -0.14 18.43
CA GLY A 189 -2.00 -0.12 17.50
C GLY A 189 -2.44 -0.32 16.05
N LEU A 190 -3.29 -1.31 15.79
CA LEU A 190 -3.83 -1.56 14.44
C LEU A 190 -4.63 -0.37 13.91
N LEU A 191 -5.54 0.19 14.71
CA LEU A 191 -6.35 1.35 14.32
C LEU A 191 -5.47 2.60 14.10
N LEU A 192 -4.52 2.85 14.99
CA LEU A 192 -3.62 3.99 14.91
C LEU A 192 -2.72 3.90 13.69
N VAL A 193 -2.07 2.75 13.47
CA VAL A 193 -1.09 2.56 12.40
C VAL A 193 -1.75 2.46 11.03
N CYS A 194 -2.89 1.77 10.92
CA CYS A 194 -3.54 1.56 9.62
C CYS A 194 -4.44 2.71 9.17
N ILE A 195 -5.00 3.51 10.08
CA ILE A 195 -5.98 4.55 9.72
C ILE A 195 -5.59 5.92 10.26
N VAL A 196 -5.46 6.07 11.58
CA VAL A 196 -5.38 7.41 12.21
C VAL A 196 -4.08 8.12 11.87
N LEU A 197 -2.93 7.48 12.08
CA LEU A 197 -1.61 8.06 11.79
C LEU A 197 -1.43 8.35 10.30
N PRO A 198 -1.71 7.41 9.37
CA PRO A 198 -1.78 7.70 7.95
C PRO A 198 -2.62 8.92 7.58
N ALA A 199 -3.83 9.03 8.12
CA ALA A 199 -4.76 10.10 7.82
C ALA A 199 -4.21 11.45 8.28
N VAL A 200 -3.76 11.55 9.53
CA VAL A 200 -3.27 12.79 10.11
C VAL A 200 -1.95 13.23 9.46
N LEU A 201 -0.99 12.30 9.30
CA LEU A 201 0.31 12.61 8.71
C LEU A 201 0.18 13.02 7.24
N SER A 202 -0.58 12.26 6.44
CA SER A 202 -0.75 12.58 5.02
C SER A 202 -1.56 13.86 4.81
N TRP A 203 -2.54 14.15 5.67
CA TRP A 203 -3.24 15.43 5.64
C TRP A 203 -2.29 16.59 5.97
N ALA A 204 -1.47 16.47 7.01
CA ALA A 204 -0.50 17.50 7.41
C ALA A 204 0.54 17.75 6.30
N PHE A 205 1.14 16.68 5.75
CA PHE A 205 2.09 16.80 4.64
C PHE A 205 1.42 17.33 3.37
N GLY A 206 0.21 16.86 3.05
CA GLY A 206 -0.56 17.36 1.91
C GLY A 206 -0.85 18.86 1.99
N GLN A 207 -1.18 19.37 3.18
CA GLN A 207 -1.39 20.80 3.40
C GLN A 207 -0.08 21.60 3.27
N LEU A 208 1.02 21.06 3.78
CA LEU A 208 2.35 21.66 3.61
C LEU A 208 2.74 21.75 2.13
N LEU A 209 2.57 20.66 1.38
CA LEU A 209 2.85 20.59 -0.06
C LEU A 209 1.94 21.52 -0.88
N ARG A 210 0.67 21.69 -0.46
CA ARG A 210 -0.25 22.69 -1.04
C ARG A 210 0.23 24.12 -0.77
N ARG A 211 0.72 24.42 0.45
CA ARG A 211 1.28 25.75 0.78
C ARG A 211 2.57 26.08 0.02
N ILE A 212 3.40 25.08 -0.24
CA ILE A 212 4.63 25.23 -1.05
C ILE A 212 4.27 25.36 -2.55
N GLY A 213 3.03 25.08 -2.95
CA GLY A 213 2.56 25.15 -4.33
C GLY A 213 2.95 23.95 -5.18
N TRP A 214 3.40 22.85 -4.54
CA TRP A 214 3.76 21.61 -5.23
C TRP A 214 2.54 20.76 -5.61
N ILE A 215 1.44 20.89 -4.87
CA ILE A 215 0.15 20.26 -5.13
C ILE A 215 -0.90 21.35 -5.28
N LYS A 216 -1.69 21.30 -6.34
CA LYS A 216 -2.80 22.23 -6.57
C LYS A 216 -4.15 21.54 -6.32
N GLU A 217 -5.19 22.35 -6.13
CA GLU A 217 -6.56 21.82 -6.09
C GLU A 217 -6.92 21.25 -7.46
N GLY A 218 -7.35 19.98 -7.49
CA GLY A 218 -7.66 19.28 -8.73
C GLY A 218 -6.64 18.20 -9.11
N ASP A 219 -5.41 18.25 -8.58
CA ASP A 219 -4.35 17.30 -8.90
C ASP A 219 -4.67 15.87 -8.41
N LEU A 220 -5.59 15.72 -7.45
CA LEU A 220 -5.98 14.44 -6.86
C LEU A 220 -7.39 14.00 -7.28
N THR A 221 -8.03 14.72 -8.21
CA THR A 221 -9.35 14.37 -8.72
C THR A 221 -9.32 13.01 -9.38
N LEU A 222 -10.22 12.13 -8.96
CA LEU A 222 -10.49 10.90 -9.68
C LEU A 222 -11.49 11.22 -10.78
N GLU A 223 -11.19 10.82 -12.01
CA GLU A 223 -12.24 10.73 -13.04
C GLU A 223 -13.22 9.64 -12.61
N SER A 224 -14.39 10.05 -12.14
CA SER A 224 -15.49 9.13 -11.87
C SER A 224 -16.02 8.53 -13.17
N ALA A 225 -16.48 7.28 -13.12
CA ALA A 225 -17.06 6.56 -14.26
C ALA A 225 -18.18 7.37 -14.96
N ASP A 226 -18.91 8.21 -14.23
CA ASP A 226 -19.94 9.11 -14.77
C ASP A 226 -19.39 10.13 -15.79
N LYS A 227 -18.15 10.60 -15.63
CA LYS A 227 -17.51 11.52 -16.59
C LYS A 227 -16.90 10.80 -17.79
N LEU A 228 -16.57 9.52 -17.65
CA LEU A 228 -16.15 8.66 -18.77
C LEU A 228 -17.35 8.27 -19.64
N ALA A 229 -18.52 8.01 -19.03
CA ALA A 229 -19.77 7.81 -19.74
C ALA A 229 -20.21 9.07 -20.50
N ALA A 230 -20.15 10.25 -19.87
CA ALA A 230 -20.54 11.52 -20.49
C ALA A 230 -19.57 12.06 -21.58
N LYS A 231 -18.41 11.42 -21.77
CA LYS A 231 -17.43 11.79 -22.81
C LYS A 231 -17.41 10.80 -23.99
N GLY A 232 -18.26 9.77 -23.92
CA GLY A 232 -18.45 8.74 -24.94
C GLY A 232 -19.71 8.93 -25.80
N ASP A 233 -20.52 9.95 -25.52
CA ASP A 233 -21.64 10.44 -26.35
C ASP A 233 -21.22 11.69 -27.14
#